data_AF-A0A4Q3X5E9-F1
#
_entry.id   AF-A0A4Q3X5E9-F1
#
_cell.length_a   1.000
_cell.length_b   1.000
_cell.length_c   1.000
_cell.angle_alpha   90.00
_cell.angle_beta   90.00
_cell.angle_gamma   90.00
#
_symmetry.space_group_name_H-M   'P 1'
#
loop_
_entity.id
_entity.type
_entity.pdbx_description
1 polymer ?
#
loop_
_entity_poly.entity_id
_entity_poly.type
_entity_poly.pdbx_seq_one_letter_code
_entity_poly.pdbx_strand_id
1 'polypeptide(L)'
;MKKVLCQMCGLVNLDKFVTYPHCAGCGIRLAETTTPSSLENWKRPLGTPLWATIIGLCCAGLAYWGITIARETGHADASKLIAYIEVPRNASVGTVTFVKLLPDSVESENMPVRTFHDVRLRVSRSNFEDFAFVDISPPSVMQSEGSGRYFVYESLAHDEPITLKLRPLRAGQAQLSLSLFARDFTPFSIRSTVKVTRPPGLKVTHSR
;
A
#
# COMPACT_ATOMS: atom_id res chain seq x y z
N MET A 1 14.56 31.96 -54.18
CA MET A 1 14.95 32.28 -55.57
C MET A 1 16.28 33.01 -55.49
N LYS A 2 17.35 32.46 -56.07
CA LYS A 2 18.67 33.07 -55.99
C LYS A 2 18.86 34.03 -57.17
N LYS A 3 19.23 35.27 -56.86
CA LYS A 3 19.63 36.28 -57.84
C LYS A 3 21.14 36.15 -58.05
N VAL A 4 21.57 35.99 -59.28
CA VAL A 4 22.98 35.89 -59.67
C VAL A 4 23.32 37.07 -60.58
N LEU A 5 24.25 37.92 -60.15
CA LEU A 5 24.70 39.07 -60.94
C LEU A 5 25.70 38.59 -62.00
N CYS A 6 25.51 38.97 -63.26
CA CYS A 6 26.52 38.75 -64.28
C CYS A 6 27.69 39.70 -64.05
N GLN A 7 28.90 39.18 -63.87
CA GLN A 7 30.08 40.02 -63.66
C GLN A 7 30.54 40.78 -64.91
N MET A 8 30.06 40.39 -66.10
CA MET A 8 30.43 41.06 -67.35
C MET A 8 29.55 42.26 -67.69
N CYS A 9 28.23 42.13 -67.54
CA CYS A 9 27.28 43.19 -67.94
C CYS A 9 26.49 43.78 -66.78
N GLY A 10 26.70 43.30 -65.54
CA GLY A 10 26.01 43.79 -64.35
C GLY A 10 24.53 43.39 -64.27
N LEU A 11 24.00 42.62 -65.23
CA LEU A 11 22.60 42.22 -65.24
C LEU A 11 22.31 41.16 -64.16
N VAL A 12 21.27 41.38 -63.36
CA VAL A 12 20.79 40.39 -62.38
C VAL A 12 19.98 39.31 -63.10
N ASN A 13 20.45 38.08 -63.03
CA ASN A 13 19.78 36.89 -63.57
C ASN A 13 19.17 36.07 -62.43
N LEU A 14 18.13 35.30 -62.74
CA LEU A 14 17.44 34.42 -61.78
C LEU A 14 17.75 32.96 -62.13
N ASP A 15 18.02 32.16 -61.11
CA ASP A 15 18.33 30.72 -61.20
C ASP A 15 17.25 29.85 -61.86
N LYS A 16 16.00 30.34 -61.95
CA LYS A 16 14.86 29.64 -62.56
C LYS A 16 14.48 30.12 -63.96
N PHE A 17 15.20 31.08 -64.55
CA PHE A 17 14.91 31.54 -65.91
C PHE A 17 15.44 30.54 -66.95
N VAL A 18 14.74 30.43 -68.08
CA VAL A 18 15.06 29.49 -69.19
C VAL A 18 16.49 29.66 -69.69
N THR A 19 17.06 30.87 -69.57
CA THR A 19 18.41 31.18 -70.04
C THR A 19 19.51 30.68 -69.11
N TYR A 20 19.22 30.24 -67.88
CA TYR A 20 20.22 29.71 -66.95
C TYR A 20 20.82 28.40 -67.50
N PRO A 21 22.15 28.18 -67.46
CA PRO A 21 23.18 28.89 -66.69
C PRO A 21 23.85 30.08 -67.41
N HIS A 22 23.30 30.56 -68.53
CA HIS A 22 23.81 31.71 -69.27
C HIS A 22 23.14 33.03 -68.86
N CYS A 23 23.88 34.13 -68.95
CA CYS A 23 23.33 35.46 -68.73
C CYS A 23 22.35 35.81 -69.86
N ALA A 24 21.13 36.22 -69.52
CA ALA A 24 20.11 36.62 -70.49
C ALA A 24 20.51 37.85 -71.35
N GLY A 25 21.42 38.69 -70.85
CA GLY A 25 21.87 39.89 -71.56
C GLY A 25 23.02 39.64 -72.53
N CYS A 26 24.09 38.99 -72.07
CA CYS A 26 25.34 38.84 -72.84
C CYS A 26 25.71 37.39 -73.21
N GLY A 27 24.90 36.40 -72.81
CA GLY A 27 25.11 34.99 -73.14
C GLY A 27 26.26 34.29 -72.39
N ILE A 28 27.06 35.02 -71.60
CA ILE A 28 28.18 34.41 -70.88
C ILE A 28 27.70 33.49 -69.76
N ARG A 29 28.43 32.40 -69.52
CA ARG A 29 28.08 31.41 -68.48
C ARG A 29 28.32 32.01 -67.09
N LEU A 30 27.30 31.95 -66.23
CA LEU A 30 27.36 32.46 -64.86
C LEU A 30 28.06 31.43 -63.97
N ALA A 31 28.92 31.89 -63.06
CA ALA A 31 29.61 31.02 -62.11
C ALA A 31 28.60 30.38 -61.15
N GLU A 32 28.53 29.05 -61.15
CA GLU A 32 27.77 28.30 -60.14
C GLU A 32 28.40 28.56 -58.78
N THR A 33 27.76 29.40 -57.97
CA THR A 33 28.05 29.47 -56.55
C THR A 33 27.50 28.19 -55.93
N THR A 34 28.33 27.15 -55.90
CA THR A 34 28.18 26.01 -54.99
C THR A 34 28.27 26.56 -53.58
N THR A 35 27.16 27.09 -53.07
CA THR A 35 26.98 27.23 -51.63
C THR A 35 26.79 25.81 -51.10
N PRO A 36 27.74 25.22 -50.34
CA PRO A 36 27.38 24.08 -49.53
C PRO A 36 26.36 24.60 -48.51
N SER A 37 25.11 24.17 -48.65
CA SER A 37 24.10 24.37 -47.61
C SER A 37 24.56 23.59 -46.38
N SER A 38 25.26 24.24 -45.46
CA SER A 38 25.56 23.73 -44.13
C SER A 38 24.28 23.70 -43.30
N LEU A 39 23.40 22.75 -43.60
CA LEU A 39 22.24 22.40 -42.77
C LEU A 39 22.17 20.88 -42.56
N GLU A 40 23.32 20.23 -42.37
CA GLU A 40 23.38 18.81 -41.99
C GLU A 40 23.74 18.56 -40.52
N ASN A 41 23.66 19.56 -39.65
CA ASN A 41 23.83 19.35 -38.20
C ASN A 41 22.56 18.86 -37.48
N TRP A 42 21.43 18.68 -38.19
CA TRP A 42 20.20 18.13 -37.61
C TRP A 42 20.02 16.61 -37.78
N LYS A 43 20.99 15.91 -38.39
CA LYS A 43 20.95 14.44 -38.57
C LYS A 43 21.83 13.70 -37.55
N ARG A 44 21.55 13.88 -36.26
CA ARG A 44 21.84 12.80 -35.30
C ARG A 44 20.56 12.53 -34.50
N PRO A 45 19.90 11.36 -34.70
CA PRO A 45 18.69 10.99 -33.99
C PRO A 45 19.05 10.51 -32.57
N LEU A 46 19.71 11.37 -31.79
CA LEU A 46 19.84 11.17 -30.34
C LEU A 46 18.59 11.69 -29.62
N GLY A 47 17.84 12.60 -30.24
CA GLY A 47 16.61 13.18 -29.68
C GLY A 47 15.46 12.18 -29.62
N THR A 48 15.13 11.49 -30.72
CA THR A 48 13.99 10.57 -30.78
C THR A 48 14.04 9.40 -29.79
N PRO A 49 15.16 8.66 -29.64
CA PRO A 49 15.24 7.60 -28.64
C PRO A 49 15.23 8.18 -27.22
N LEU A 50 15.86 9.33 -26.99
CA LEU A 50 15.87 9.98 -25.67
C LEU A 50 14.47 10.48 -25.27
N TRP A 51 13.73 11.09 -26.20
CA TRP A 51 12.33 11.46 -25.99
C TRP A 51 11.43 10.25 -25.75
N ALA A 52 11.64 9.14 -26.47
CA ALA A 52 10.91 7.91 -26.23
C ALA A 52 11.18 7.34 -24.83
N THR A 53 12.41 7.41 -24.33
CA THR A 53 12.74 6.97 -22.96
C THR A 53 12.12 7.87 -21.89
N ILE A 54 12.09 9.19 -22.10
CA ILE A 54 11.47 10.14 -21.16
C ILE A 54 9.96 9.90 -21.09
N ILE A 55 9.29 9.74 -22.24
CA ILE A 55 7.85 9.46 -22.28
C ILE A 55 7.55 8.09 -21.65
N GLY A 56 8.37 7.07 -21.95
CA GLY A 56 8.25 5.75 -21.33
C GLY A 56 8.38 5.79 -19.80
N LEU A 57 9.36 6.54 -19.28
CA LEU A 57 9.55 6.75 -17.84
C LEU A 57 8.38 7.50 -17.20
N CYS A 58 7.83 8.52 -17.87
CA CYS A 58 6.65 9.22 -17.38
C CYS A 58 5.42 8.31 -17.33
N CYS A 59 5.18 7.51 -18.37
CA CYS A 59 4.07 6.54 -18.38
C CYS A 59 4.25 5.46 -17.31
N ALA A 60 5.47 4.93 -17.13
CA ALA A 60 5.76 3.97 -16.07
C ALA A 60 5.60 4.59 -14.67
N GLY A 61 6.01 5.84 -14.49
CA GLY A 61 5.84 6.59 -13.25
C GLY A 61 4.37 6.85 -12.91
N LEU A 62 3.57 7.25 -13.90
CA LEU A 62 2.11 7.42 -13.75
C LEU A 62 1.40 6.09 -13.49
N ALA A 63 1.81 5.01 -14.15
CA ALA A 63 1.28 3.68 -13.89
C ALA A 63 1.61 3.20 -12.47
N TYR A 64 2.85 3.41 -12.02
CA TYR A 64 3.26 3.12 -10.65
C TYR A 64 2.46 3.94 -9.63
N TRP A 65 2.33 5.25 -9.85
CA TRP A 65 1.53 6.14 -9.02
C TRP A 65 0.04 5.75 -9.00
N GLY A 66 -0.52 5.37 -10.15
CA GLY A 66 -1.88 4.89 -10.26
C GLY A 66 -2.09 3.58 -9.49
N ILE A 67 -1.14 2.65 -9.55
CA ILE A 67 -1.16 1.40 -8.77
C ILE A 67 -1.05 1.69 -7.27
N THR A 68 -0.18 2.60 -6.85
CA THR A 68 -0.05 2.96 -5.43
C THR A 68 -1.31 3.65 -4.91
N ILE A 69 -1.87 4.60 -5.67
CA ILE A 69 -3.13 5.27 -5.31
C ILE A 69 -4.28 4.27 -5.30
N ALA A 70 -4.43 3.42 -6.32
CA ALA A 70 -5.49 2.41 -6.36
C ALA A 70 -5.40 1.43 -5.16
N ARG A 71 -4.18 1.08 -4.75
CA ARG A 71 -3.92 0.25 -3.57
C ARG A 71 -4.29 0.97 -2.27
N GLU A 72 -4.04 2.27 -2.18
CA GLU A 72 -4.42 3.11 -1.03
C GLU A 72 -5.94 3.39 -0.99
N THR A 73 -6.58 3.64 -2.13
CA THR A 73 -8.04 3.86 -2.22
C THR A 73 -8.82 2.59 -1.94
N GLY A 74 -8.30 1.41 -2.34
CA GLY A 74 -8.89 0.12 -1.94
C GLY A 74 -8.89 -0.13 -0.43
N HIS A 75 -8.07 0.59 0.35
CA HIS A 75 -8.14 0.58 1.82
C HIS A 75 -9.15 1.56 2.40
N ALA A 76 -9.58 2.58 1.64
CA ALA A 76 -10.59 3.53 2.08
C ALA A 76 -12.01 2.95 2.04
N ASP A 77 -12.27 2.01 1.12
CA ASP A 77 -13.55 1.29 0.99
C ASP A 77 -13.60 -0.04 1.77
N ALA A 78 -12.54 -0.38 2.52
CA ALA A 78 -12.52 -1.60 3.30
C ALA A 78 -13.52 -1.51 4.47
N SER A 79 -14.47 -2.45 4.52
CA SER A 79 -15.42 -2.60 5.61
C SER A 79 -14.69 -2.64 6.96
N LYS A 80 -15.23 -1.93 7.95
CA LYS A 80 -14.59 -1.85 9.28
C LYS A 80 -15.04 -3.01 10.14
N LEU A 81 -14.07 -3.78 10.64
CA LEU A 81 -14.32 -4.75 11.70
C LEU A 81 -14.47 -4.02 13.04
N ILE A 82 -15.55 -4.32 13.74
CA ILE A 82 -15.78 -3.93 15.12
C ILE A 82 -15.93 -5.20 15.97
N ALA A 83 -15.82 -5.05 17.28
CA ALA A 83 -16.08 -6.16 18.19
C ALA A 83 -16.70 -5.63 19.47
N TYR A 84 -17.78 -6.27 19.93
CA TYR A 84 -18.30 -6.07 21.27
C TYR A 84 -17.49 -6.92 22.23
N ILE A 85 -16.95 -6.31 23.28
CA ILE A 85 -15.98 -6.97 24.15
C ILE A 85 -16.41 -6.90 25.60
N GLU A 86 -16.50 -8.08 26.22
CA GLU A 86 -16.68 -8.23 27.64
C GLU A 86 -15.32 -8.61 28.26
N VAL A 87 -14.65 -7.64 28.89
CA VAL A 87 -13.44 -7.86 29.69
C VAL A 87 -13.79 -7.65 31.18
N PRO A 88 -13.45 -8.60 32.07
CA PRO A 88 -13.66 -8.42 33.49
C PRO A 88 -12.73 -7.32 34.01
N ARG A 89 -13.30 -6.29 34.64
CA ARG A 89 -12.52 -5.18 35.23
C ARG A 89 -11.73 -5.61 36.47
N ASN A 90 -12.24 -6.62 37.17
CA ASN A 90 -11.64 -7.18 38.38
C ASN A 90 -11.49 -8.69 38.22
N ALA A 91 -10.37 -9.21 38.69
CA ALA A 91 -10.06 -10.63 38.68
C ALA A 91 -9.32 -11.02 39.97
N SER A 92 -9.22 -12.32 40.23
CA SER A 92 -8.41 -12.85 41.33
C SER A 92 -7.31 -13.76 40.80
N VAL A 93 -6.13 -13.69 41.42
CA VAL A 93 -4.99 -14.55 41.06
C VAL A 93 -5.41 -16.02 41.13
N GLY A 94 -5.09 -16.79 40.09
CA GLY A 94 -5.39 -18.22 40.01
C GLY A 94 -6.82 -18.58 39.58
N THR A 95 -7.76 -17.63 39.62
CA THR A 95 -9.15 -17.84 39.19
C THR A 95 -9.28 -17.70 37.68
N VAL A 96 -10.06 -18.58 37.05
CA VAL A 96 -10.34 -18.48 35.61
C VAL A 96 -11.25 -17.29 35.35
N THR A 97 -10.82 -16.44 34.42
CA THR A 97 -11.52 -15.28 33.91
C THR A 97 -11.85 -15.47 32.45
N PHE A 98 -13.00 -14.94 32.03
CA PHE A 98 -13.50 -15.07 30.68
C PHE A 98 -13.43 -13.71 29.99
N VAL A 99 -12.87 -13.69 28.79
CA VAL A 99 -12.93 -12.54 27.89
C VAL A 99 -13.75 -12.96 26.69
N LYS A 100 -14.83 -12.25 26.40
CA LYS A 100 -15.66 -12.52 25.22
C LYS A 100 -15.49 -11.41 24.20
N LEU A 101 -15.36 -11.80 22.95
CA LEU A 101 -15.34 -10.92 21.79
C LEU A 101 -16.43 -11.40 20.85
N LEU A 102 -17.38 -10.54 20.53
CA LEU A 102 -18.37 -10.78 19.48
C LEU A 102 -18.00 -9.90 18.29
N PRO A 103 -17.46 -10.47 17.20
CA PRO A 103 -17.13 -9.72 15.99
C PRO A 103 -18.38 -9.16 15.34
N ASP A 104 -18.27 -7.96 14.79
CA ASP A 104 -19.33 -7.33 14.00
C ASP A 104 -18.67 -6.45 12.93
N SER A 105 -19.44 -5.96 11.96
CA SER A 105 -18.92 -5.18 10.83
C SER A 105 -19.80 -3.97 10.55
N VAL A 106 -19.15 -2.85 10.24
CA VAL A 106 -19.83 -1.68 9.68
C VAL A 106 -19.60 -1.71 8.17
N GLU A 107 -20.57 -2.23 7.42
CA GLU A 107 -20.55 -2.19 5.95
C GLU A 107 -21.26 -0.94 5.44
N SER A 108 -20.74 -0.36 4.35
CA SER A 108 -21.36 0.79 3.67
C SER A 108 -22.57 0.41 2.81
N GLU A 109 -22.75 -0.87 2.47
CA GLU A 109 -23.83 -1.38 1.61
C GLU A 109 -24.59 -2.54 2.25
N ASN A 110 -25.72 -2.23 2.91
CA ASN A 110 -26.97 -2.99 3.11
C ASN A 110 -27.06 -4.55 3.21
N MET A 111 -25.99 -5.33 3.20
CA MET A 111 -26.06 -6.77 3.48
C MET A 111 -25.33 -7.09 4.78
N PRO A 112 -26.00 -7.64 5.80
CA PRO A 112 -25.29 -8.07 7.00
C PRO A 112 -24.33 -9.21 6.66
N VAL A 113 -23.06 -9.06 7.02
CA VAL A 113 -22.07 -10.14 6.96
C VAL A 113 -22.59 -11.30 7.78
N ARG A 114 -22.88 -12.43 7.11
CA ARG A 114 -23.38 -13.63 7.81
C ARG A 114 -22.26 -14.45 8.43
N THR A 115 -21.07 -14.37 7.85
CA THR A 115 -19.92 -15.19 8.24
C THR A 115 -18.64 -14.44 7.94
N PHE A 116 -17.74 -14.39 8.91
CA PHE A 116 -16.40 -13.87 8.74
C PHE A 116 -15.47 -14.99 8.27
N HIS A 117 -14.57 -14.68 7.34
CA HIS A 117 -13.59 -15.62 6.80
C HIS A 117 -12.17 -15.28 7.23
N ASP A 118 -11.32 -16.30 7.36
CA ASP A 118 -9.92 -16.20 7.78
C ASP A 118 -9.74 -15.34 9.04
N VAL A 119 -10.58 -15.57 10.05
CA VAL A 119 -10.54 -14.80 11.29
C VAL A 119 -9.31 -15.19 12.08
N ARG A 120 -8.51 -14.20 12.48
CA ARG A 120 -7.33 -14.40 13.33
C ARG A 120 -7.45 -13.53 14.56
N LEU A 121 -7.43 -14.15 15.73
CA LEU A 121 -7.34 -13.45 17.00
C LEU A 121 -5.90 -13.51 17.51
N ARG A 122 -5.24 -12.35 17.59
CA ARG A 122 -3.90 -12.20 18.14
C ARG A 122 -3.97 -11.83 19.60
N VAL A 123 -3.29 -12.61 20.43
CA VAL A 123 -2.98 -12.28 21.83
C VAL A 123 -1.51 -11.86 21.91
N SER A 124 -1.26 -10.65 22.45
CA SER A 124 0.10 -10.13 22.59
C SER A 124 0.96 -11.02 23.49
N ARG A 125 2.26 -11.17 23.18
CA ARG A 125 3.20 -11.93 24.00
C ARG A 125 3.23 -11.45 25.46
N SER A 126 3.14 -10.13 25.67
CA SER A 126 3.12 -9.52 27.01
C SER A 126 1.98 -10.06 27.88
N ASN A 127 0.83 -10.40 27.28
CA ASN A 127 -0.30 -10.92 28.05
C ASN A 127 0.02 -12.29 28.68
N PHE A 128 0.94 -13.07 28.11
CA PHE A 128 1.32 -14.38 28.65
C PHE A 128 2.27 -14.29 29.85
N GLU A 129 2.79 -13.10 30.16
CA GLU A 129 3.56 -12.86 31.39
C GLU A 129 2.63 -12.66 32.60
N ASP A 130 1.46 -12.06 32.36
CA ASP A 130 0.46 -11.75 33.39
C ASP A 130 -0.66 -12.80 33.49
N PHE A 131 -0.95 -13.51 32.40
CA PHE A 131 -2.04 -14.47 32.29
C PHE A 131 -1.56 -15.82 31.73
N ALA A 132 -1.96 -16.91 32.38
CA ALA A 132 -1.94 -18.23 31.76
C ALA A 132 -3.16 -18.40 30.87
N PHE A 133 -2.94 -18.77 29.61
CA PHE A 133 -4.00 -19.18 28.71
C PHE A 133 -4.50 -20.58 29.10
N VAL A 134 -5.80 -20.72 29.27
CA VAL A 134 -6.44 -22.00 29.65
C VAL A 134 -7.07 -22.65 28.43
N ASP A 135 -7.91 -21.91 27.70
CA ASP A 135 -8.73 -22.47 26.62
C ASP A 135 -9.35 -21.35 25.77
N ILE A 136 -9.87 -21.69 24.60
CA ILE A 136 -10.60 -20.80 23.69
C ILE A 136 -11.81 -21.52 23.07
N SER A 137 -12.93 -20.80 22.97
CA SER A 137 -14.15 -21.27 22.32
C SER A 137 -14.63 -20.21 21.32
N PRO A 138 -15.05 -20.56 20.09
CA PRO A 138 -14.94 -21.88 19.48
C PRO A 138 -13.48 -22.36 19.40
N PRO A 139 -13.26 -23.69 19.28
CA PRO A 139 -11.91 -24.24 19.16
C PRO A 139 -11.22 -23.67 17.92
N SER A 140 -9.94 -23.36 18.05
CA SER A 140 -9.13 -22.79 16.97
C SER A 140 -7.78 -23.46 16.89
N VAL A 141 -7.13 -23.30 15.74
CA VAL A 141 -5.72 -23.67 15.59
C VAL A 141 -4.86 -22.53 16.13
N MET A 142 -4.06 -22.83 17.15
CA MET A 142 -3.10 -21.88 17.70
C MET A 142 -1.80 -21.91 16.90
N GLN A 143 -1.41 -20.77 16.37
CA GLN A 143 -0.15 -20.56 15.65
C GLN A 143 0.70 -19.53 16.40
N SER A 144 1.97 -19.85 16.63
CA SER A 144 2.92 -18.91 17.24
C SER A 144 3.70 -18.21 16.13
N GLU A 145 3.41 -16.93 15.91
CA GLU A 145 4.06 -16.11 14.88
C GLU A 145 4.54 -14.78 15.48
N GLY A 146 5.82 -14.44 15.22
CA GLY A 146 6.40 -13.17 15.62
C GLY A 146 6.30 -12.87 17.12
N SER A 147 5.64 -11.76 17.47
CA SER A 147 5.54 -11.23 18.85
C SER A 147 4.22 -11.56 19.57
N GLY A 148 3.50 -12.59 19.13
CA GLY A 148 2.26 -13.02 19.79
C GLY A 148 1.87 -14.44 19.47
N ARG A 149 0.68 -14.82 19.92
CA ARG A 149 0.01 -16.05 19.50
C ARG A 149 -1.25 -15.70 18.74
N TYR A 150 -1.48 -16.39 17.64
CA TYR A 150 -2.63 -16.25 16.77
C TYR A 150 -3.53 -17.46 16.94
N PHE A 151 -4.81 -17.22 17.09
CA PHE A 151 -5.87 -18.22 17.07
C PHE A 151 -6.62 -18.05 15.76
N VAL A 152 -6.54 -19.07 14.90
CA VAL A 152 -7.02 -19.00 13.52
C VAL A 152 -8.30 -19.79 13.37
N TYR A 153 -9.27 -19.16 12.71
CA TYR A 153 -10.55 -19.72 12.31
C TYR A 153 -10.71 -19.55 10.80
N GLU A 154 -11.02 -20.64 10.09
CA GLU A 154 -11.30 -20.58 8.65
C GLU A 154 -12.58 -19.78 8.39
N SER A 155 -13.60 -20.00 9.21
CA SER A 155 -14.87 -19.28 9.21
C SER A 155 -15.39 -19.12 10.63
N LEU A 156 -16.05 -18.00 10.90
CA LEU A 156 -16.71 -17.72 12.16
C LEU A 156 -18.08 -17.08 11.87
N ALA A 157 -19.14 -17.61 12.47
CA ALA A 157 -20.47 -17.01 12.28
C ALA A 157 -20.53 -15.62 12.93
N HIS A 158 -21.38 -14.74 12.39
CA HIS A 158 -21.51 -13.36 12.89
C HIS A 158 -21.95 -13.30 14.35
N ASP A 159 -22.83 -14.21 14.76
CA ASP A 159 -23.39 -14.32 16.10
C ASP A 159 -22.57 -15.22 17.03
N GLU A 160 -21.43 -15.76 16.57
CA GLU A 160 -20.59 -16.69 17.33
C GLU A 160 -19.48 -15.94 18.10
N PRO A 161 -19.57 -15.85 19.44
CA PRO A 161 -18.57 -15.13 20.22
C PRO A 161 -17.29 -15.95 20.41
N ILE A 162 -16.14 -15.29 20.26
CA ILE A 162 -14.85 -15.83 20.68
C ILE A 162 -14.67 -15.58 22.18
N THR A 163 -14.64 -16.66 22.95
CA THR A 163 -14.42 -16.67 24.40
C THR A 163 -13.02 -17.19 24.72
N LEU A 164 -12.18 -16.32 25.27
CA LEU A 164 -10.88 -16.68 25.84
C LEU A 164 -11.01 -16.98 27.33
N LYS A 165 -10.51 -18.12 27.77
CA LYS A 165 -10.36 -18.46 29.19
C LYS A 165 -8.92 -18.19 29.61
N LEU A 166 -8.74 -17.22 30.49
CA LEU A 166 -7.44 -16.77 30.98
C LEU A 166 -7.39 -16.92 32.50
N ARG A 167 -6.21 -17.18 33.05
CA ARG A 167 -5.96 -17.26 34.49
C ARG A 167 -4.88 -16.24 34.89
N PRO A 168 -5.19 -15.20 35.66
CA PRO A 168 -4.19 -14.24 36.12
C PRO A 168 -3.15 -14.91 37.02
N LEU A 169 -1.88 -14.58 36.80
CA LEU A 169 -0.73 -15.19 37.49
C LEU A 169 -0.23 -14.34 38.67
N ARG A 170 -0.40 -13.01 38.60
CA ARG A 170 0.12 -12.06 39.58
C ARG A 170 -0.95 -11.03 39.95
N ALA A 171 -0.89 -10.56 41.18
CA ALA A 171 -1.75 -9.46 41.64
C ALA A 171 -1.18 -8.12 41.18
N GLY A 172 -2.06 -7.15 40.92
CA GLY A 172 -1.69 -5.84 40.40
C GLY A 172 -2.61 -5.39 39.26
N GLN A 173 -2.12 -4.49 38.43
CA GLN A 173 -2.79 -4.13 37.17
C GLN A 173 -2.15 -4.92 36.04
N ALA A 174 -2.95 -5.73 35.35
CA ALA A 174 -2.51 -6.51 34.20
C ALA A 174 -3.09 -5.89 32.92
N GLN A 175 -2.28 -5.78 31.87
CA GLN A 175 -2.74 -5.25 30.59
C GLN A 175 -3.11 -6.40 29.65
N LEU A 176 -4.31 -6.32 29.07
CA LEU A 176 -4.80 -7.25 28.07
C LEU A 176 -4.83 -6.54 26.72
N SER A 177 -3.91 -6.91 25.82
CA SER A 177 -3.91 -6.44 24.43
C SER A 177 -4.34 -7.54 23.47
N LEU A 178 -5.41 -7.30 22.72
CA LEU A 178 -5.97 -8.24 21.73
C LEU A 178 -6.12 -7.54 20.39
N SER A 179 -5.86 -8.24 19.30
CA SER A 179 -6.13 -7.75 17.95
C SER A 179 -6.90 -8.80 17.16
N LEU A 180 -7.97 -8.38 16.49
CA LEU A 180 -8.83 -9.23 15.68
C LEU A 180 -8.65 -8.84 14.21
N PHE A 181 -8.45 -9.85 13.37
CA PHE A 181 -8.29 -9.74 11.94
C PHE A 181 -9.36 -10.61 11.28
N ALA A 182 -9.92 -10.16 10.17
CA ALA A 182 -10.77 -10.94 9.30
C ALA A 182 -10.44 -10.56 7.86
N ARG A 183 -10.66 -11.49 6.92
CA ARG A 183 -10.42 -11.24 5.49
C ARG A 183 -11.27 -10.06 5.01
N ASP A 184 -10.69 -9.17 4.20
CA ASP A 184 -11.37 -8.02 3.59
C ASP A 184 -11.83 -6.92 4.57
N PHE A 185 -11.52 -7.04 5.88
CA PHE A 185 -11.80 -6.01 6.87
C PHE A 185 -10.53 -5.35 7.43
N THR A 186 -10.65 -4.08 7.81
CA THR A 186 -9.59 -3.41 8.57
C THR A 186 -9.46 -4.04 9.96
N PRO A 187 -8.24 -4.32 10.47
CA PRO A 187 -8.05 -4.97 11.76
C PRO A 187 -8.61 -4.15 12.93
N PHE A 188 -9.21 -4.85 13.89
CA PHE A 188 -9.64 -4.29 15.17
C PHE A 188 -8.57 -4.55 16.24
N SER A 189 -8.33 -3.61 17.16
CA SER A 189 -7.41 -3.81 18.28
C SER A 189 -7.92 -3.15 19.54
N ILE A 190 -7.77 -3.84 20.67
CA ILE A 190 -8.16 -3.36 21.98
C ILE A 190 -7.02 -3.53 22.99
N ARG A 191 -6.93 -2.57 23.90
CA ARG A 191 -6.14 -2.66 25.12
C ARG A 191 -7.04 -2.36 26.31
N SER A 192 -7.06 -3.26 27.27
CA SER A 192 -7.84 -3.12 28.50
C SER A 192 -6.97 -3.41 29.71
N THR A 193 -7.30 -2.81 30.86
CA THR A 193 -6.59 -3.03 32.12
C THR A 193 -7.49 -3.81 33.07
N VAL A 194 -6.98 -4.93 33.58
CA VAL A 194 -7.66 -5.77 34.56
C VAL A 194 -7.00 -5.60 35.92
N LYS A 195 -7.79 -5.26 36.94
CA LYS A 195 -7.32 -5.20 38.32
C LYS A 195 -7.36 -6.60 38.94
N VAL A 196 -6.20 -7.16 39.22
CA VAL A 196 -6.07 -8.50 39.79
C VAL A 196 -5.79 -8.40 41.29
N THR A 197 -6.68 -8.93 42.11
CA THR A 197 -6.51 -9.01 43.57
C THR A 197 -6.00 -10.39 43.98
N ARG A 198 -5.28 -10.45 45.11
CA ARG A 198 -4.97 -11.75 45.72
C ARG A 198 -6.23 -12.28 46.41
N PRO A 199 -6.54 -13.58 46.28
CA PRO A 199 -7.57 -14.18 47.10
C PRO A 199 -7.19 -14.10 48.58
N PRO A 200 -8.15 -13.87 49.49
CA PRO A 200 -7.88 -13.85 50.92
C PRO A 200 -7.37 -15.24 51.37
N GLY A 201 -6.22 -15.29 52.04
CA GLY A 201 -5.64 -16.53 52.59
C GLY A 201 -4.41 -17.09 51.88
N LEU A 202 -3.98 -16.53 50.74
CA LEU A 202 -2.77 -16.97 50.05
C LEU A 202 -1.53 -16.39 50.73
N LYS A 203 -0.95 -17.12 51.69
CA LYS A 203 0.31 -16.76 52.36
C LYS A 203 1.45 -16.74 51.33
N VAL A 204 2.24 -15.67 51.33
CA VAL A 204 3.45 -15.57 50.51
C VAL A 204 4.48 -16.55 51.05
N THR A 205 4.61 -17.70 50.40
CA THR A 205 5.78 -18.57 50.60
C THR A 205 6.95 -17.92 49.86
N HIS A 206 7.76 -17.14 50.59
CA HIS A 206 9.09 -16.77 50.11
C HIS A 206 9.93 -18.04 50.07
N SER A 207 10.04 -18.68 48.90
CA SER A 207 11.15 -19.60 48.65
C SER A 207 12.41 -18.75 48.49
N ARG A 208 13.34 -18.90 49.44
CA ARG A 208 14.71 -18.41 49.34
C ARG A 208 15.42 -19.05 48.16
#